data_AF-A0A2W4Q3S2-F1
#
_entry.id   AF-A0A2W4Q3S2-F1
#
_cell.length_a   1.000
_cell.length_b   1.000
_cell.length_c   1.000
_cell.angle_alpha   90.00
_cell.angle_beta   90.00
_cell.angle_gamma   90.00
#
_symmetry.space_group_name_H-M   'P 1'
#
loop_
_entity.id
_entity.type
_entity.pdbx_description
1 polymer ?
#
loop_
_entity_poly.entity_id
_entity_poly.type
_entity_poly.pdbx_seq_one_letter_code
_entity_poly.pdbx_strand_id
1 'polypeptide(L)'
;MIIPRGRDQIDWECEFSVVVGRTAKNVPVKSAADYIFGYTAHMDVSDRGGRGDRKMGGGPDWLVQKNHDTFGPIGPFIVPKEFMPDPMNIRHYFTLNGEVKQDSNTGRMEYNLWEMLSYASNNLTLRPGDLIALGSPSGTNIERDNPVWIKPGD
;
A
#
# COMPACT_ATOMS: atom_id res chain seq x y z
N MET A 1 -2.15 -11.73 11.54
CA MET A 1 -1.90 -12.10 10.12
C MET A 1 -1.58 -13.59 10.05
N ILE A 2 -1.81 -14.25 8.91
CA ILE A 2 -1.42 -15.65 8.70
C ILE A 2 -0.07 -15.67 7.97
N ILE A 3 0.95 -16.31 8.55
CA ILE A 3 2.22 -16.54 7.86
C ILE A 3 2.06 -17.77 6.95
N PRO A 4 2.25 -17.65 5.63
CA PRO A 4 2.07 -18.78 4.73
C PRO A 4 3.12 -19.88 5.01
N ARG A 5 2.73 -21.14 4.78
CA ARG A 5 3.59 -22.29 5.07
C ARG A 5 4.92 -22.19 4.32
N GLY A 6 6.02 -22.32 5.06
CA GLY A 6 7.37 -22.31 4.48
C GLY A 6 7.89 -20.92 4.11
N ARG A 7 7.19 -19.85 4.53
CA ARG A 7 7.65 -18.47 4.38
C ARG A 7 8.19 -17.93 5.69
N ASP A 8 9.31 -17.24 5.62
CA ASP A 8 10.03 -16.69 6.78
C ASP A 8 10.54 -15.25 6.56
N GLN A 9 10.26 -14.67 5.38
CA GLN A 9 10.70 -13.32 5.00
C GLN A 9 9.52 -12.37 4.77
N ILE A 10 8.59 -12.32 5.73
CA ILE A 10 7.39 -11.48 5.65
C ILE A 10 7.68 -10.08 6.15
N ASP A 11 7.46 -9.11 5.27
CA ASP A 11 7.74 -7.69 5.44
C ASP A 11 6.43 -6.87 5.56
N TRP A 12 6.54 -5.71 6.19
CA TRP A 12 5.47 -4.73 6.32
C TRP A 12 5.66 -3.57 5.35
N GLU A 13 4.54 -3.07 4.85
CA GLU A 13 4.48 -1.84 4.07
C GLU A 13 3.20 -1.11 4.47
N CYS A 14 3.30 -0.16 5.41
CA CYS A 14 2.14 0.61 5.86
C CYS A 14 1.82 1.73 4.87
N GLU A 15 0.60 1.70 4.34
CA GLU A 15 0.19 2.61 3.28
C GLU A 15 -1.08 3.38 3.61
N PHE A 16 -1.19 4.52 2.95
CA PHE A 16 -2.43 5.28 2.82
C PHE A 16 -3.01 5.01 1.43
N SER A 17 -4.31 4.79 1.33
CA SER A 17 -4.94 4.39 0.07
C SER A 17 -6.14 5.25 -0.30
N VAL A 18 -6.34 5.44 -1.61
CA VAL A 18 -7.50 6.11 -2.20
C VAL A 18 -8.54 5.07 -2.60
N VAL A 19 -9.81 5.33 -2.25
CA VAL A 19 -10.97 4.60 -2.77
C VAL A 19 -11.60 5.42 -3.89
N VAL A 20 -11.68 4.82 -5.07
CA VAL A 20 -12.27 5.43 -6.26
C VAL A 20 -13.79 5.46 -6.10
N GLY A 21 -14.40 6.62 -6.32
CA GLY A 21 -15.86 6.83 -6.21
C GLY A 21 -16.58 6.93 -7.54
N ARG A 22 -15.85 7.17 -8.64
CA ARG A 22 -16.42 7.36 -9.99
C ARG A 22 -15.54 6.67 -11.01
N THR A 23 -16.15 6.18 -12.10
CA THR A 23 -15.36 5.60 -13.20
C THR A 23 -14.38 6.66 -13.73
N ALA A 24 -13.08 6.34 -13.75
CA ALA A 24 -12.01 7.22 -14.18
C ALA A 24 -11.20 6.59 -15.33
N LYS A 25 -11.00 7.35 -16.41
CA LYS A 25 -10.11 7.00 -17.52
C LYS A 25 -9.49 8.29 -18.05
N ASN A 26 -8.16 8.32 -18.19
CA ASN A 26 -7.39 9.47 -18.67
C ASN A 26 -7.74 10.78 -17.91
N VAL A 27 -7.90 10.69 -16.59
CA VAL A 27 -8.28 11.84 -15.75
C VAL A 27 -7.06 12.75 -15.58
N PRO A 28 -7.15 14.06 -15.86
CA PRO A 28 -6.06 14.98 -15.56
C PRO A 28 -5.94 15.21 -14.04
N VAL A 29 -4.71 15.41 -13.55
CA VAL A 29 -4.39 15.63 -12.12
C VAL A 29 -5.33 16.65 -11.46
N LYS A 30 -5.59 17.78 -12.11
CA LYS A 30 -6.46 18.86 -11.59
C LYS A 30 -7.91 18.44 -11.30
N SER A 31 -8.37 17.33 -11.87
CA SER A 31 -9.72 16.81 -11.69
C SER A 31 -9.74 15.53 -10.84
N ALA A 32 -8.58 15.01 -10.41
CA ALA A 32 -8.48 13.72 -9.72
C ALA A 32 -9.32 13.67 -8.43
N ALA A 33 -9.37 14.77 -7.68
CA ALA A 33 -10.15 14.86 -6.44
C ALA A 33 -11.66 14.58 -6.63
N ASP A 34 -12.21 14.85 -7.82
CA ASP A 34 -13.62 14.63 -8.14
C ASP A 34 -13.97 13.14 -8.28
N TYR A 35 -12.96 12.28 -8.47
CA TYR A 35 -13.12 10.84 -8.67
C TYR A 35 -12.89 10.03 -7.40
N ILE A 36 -12.46 10.68 -6.32
CA ILE A 36 -12.21 10.04 -5.02
C ILE A 36 -13.52 9.97 -4.23
N PHE A 37 -13.81 8.79 -3.66
CA PHE A 37 -14.83 8.59 -2.64
C PHE A 37 -14.29 8.91 -1.26
N GLY A 38 -13.12 8.36 -0.93
CA GLY A 38 -12.52 8.51 0.38
C GLY A 38 -11.16 7.83 0.48
N TYR A 39 -10.72 7.66 1.72
CA TYR A 39 -9.40 7.16 2.05
C TYR A 39 -9.47 6.06 3.09
N THR A 40 -8.50 5.15 3.09
CA THR A 40 -8.41 4.07 4.09
C THR A 40 -6.94 3.76 4.37
N ALA A 41 -6.66 3.16 5.53
CA ALA A 41 -5.38 2.51 5.73
C ALA A 41 -5.34 1.18 4.97
N HIS A 42 -4.14 0.82 4.52
CA HIS A 42 -3.82 -0.41 3.81
C HIS A 42 -2.45 -0.89 4.28
N MET A 43 -2.21 -2.20 4.23
CA MET A 43 -0.87 -2.75 4.37
C MET A 43 -0.56 -3.60 3.15
N ASP A 44 0.55 -3.33 2.48
CA ASP A 44 1.01 -4.11 1.32
C ASP A 44 2.05 -5.15 1.76
N VAL A 45 1.59 -6.12 2.56
CA VAL A 45 2.45 -7.15 3.14
C VAL A 45 3.17 -7.90 2.03
N SER A 46 4.47 -8.07 2.20
CA SER A 46 5.33 -8.60 1.15
C SER A 46 6.17 -9.77 1.63
N ASP A 47 6.05 -10.93 0.98
CA ASP A 47 6.99 -12.04 1.13
C ASP A 47 8.22 -11.80 0.25
N ARG A 48 9.33 -11.42 0.88
CA ARG A 48 10.59 -11.15 0.18
C ARG A 48 11.31 -12.44 -0.26
N GLY A 49 10.86 -13.61 0.19
CA GLY A 49 11.35 -14.91 -0.26
C GLY A 49 10.93 -15.26 -1.69
N GLY A 50 9.92 -14.59 -2.26
CA GLY A 50 9.57 -14.70 -3.67
C GLY A 50 9.05 -16.07 -4.10
N ARG A 51 9.30 -16.48 -5.34
CA ARG A 51 8.92 -17.82 -5.83
C ARG A 51 9.81 -18.95 -5.32
N GLY A 52 10.95 -18.63 -4.69
CA GLY A 52 12.00 -19.59 -4.34
C GLY A 52 12.77 -20.15 -5.54
N ASP A 53 12.14 -20.28 -6.72
CA ASP A 53 12.82 -20.56 -7.98
C ASP A 53 13.03 -19.29 -8.83
N ARG A 54 14.14 -19.27 -9.59
CA ARG A 54 14.52 -18.16 -10.48
C ARG A 54 14.23 -18.47 -11.97
N LYS A 55 13.38 -19.46 -12.25
CA LYS A 55 13.21 -19.99 -13.62
C LYS A 55 12.52 -19.01 -14.55
N MET A 56 11.73 -18.09 -14.00
CA MET A 56 10.96 -17.07 -14.73
C MET A 56 11.70 -15.73 -14.89
N GLY A 57 13.03 -15.70 -14.71
CA GLY A 57 13.83 -14.48 -14.67
C GLY A 57 14.01 -13.96 -13.24
N GLY A 58 15.18 -13.38 -12.94
CA GLY A 58 15.58 -13.05 -11.56
C GLY A 58 14.93 -11.81 -10.94
N GLY A 59 13.86 -11.27 -11.54
CA GLY A 59 13.14 -10.11 -11.01
C GLY A 59 12.10 -10.49 -9.94
N PRO A 60 11.59 -9.50 -9.18
CA PRO A 60 10.50 -9.75 -8.24
C PRO A 60 9.23 -10.15 -8.99
N ASP A 61 8.50 -11.09 -8.42
CA ASP A 61 7.15 -11.45 -8.86
C ASP A 61 6.16 -10.92 -7.82
N TRP A 62 5.70 -9.69 -8.03
CA TRP A 62 4.83 -9.00 -7.07
C TRP A 62 3.48 -9.69 -6.88
N LEU A 63 3.01 -10.43 -7.88
CA LEU A 63 1.80 -11.23 -7.73
C LEU A 63 1.99 -12.29 -6.65
N VAL A 64 3.05 -13.09 -6.72
CA VAL A 64 3.33 -14.11 -5.70
C VAL A 64 3.69 -13.49 -4.35
N GLN A 65 4.44 -12.38 -4.36
CA GLN A 65 5.00 -11.81 -3.13
C GLN A 65 3.97 -11.07 -2.27
N LYS A 66 2.91 -10.51 -2.87
CA LYS A 66 1.98 -9.61 -2.17
C LYS A 66 0.53 -10.13 -2.06
N ASN A 67 0.23 -11.30 -2.65
CA ASN A 67 -1.15 -11.79 -2.76
C ASN A 67 -1.40 -13.11 -2.00
N HIS A 68 -0.63 -13.37 -0.94
CA HIS A 68 -0.98 -14.43 0.00
C HIS A 68 -2.25 -14.07 0.78
N ASP A 69 -2.98 -15.07 1.25
CA ASP A 69 -4.13 -14.85 2.14
C ASP A 69 -3.71 -13.94 3.30
N THR A 70 -4.52 -12.93 3.59
CA THR A 70 -4.30 -11.90 4.63
C THR A 70 -3.24 -10.83 4.34
N PHE A 71 -2.61 -10.78 3.15
CA PHE A 71 -1.52 -9.81 2.86
C PHE A 71 -1.97 -8.40 2.46
N GLY A 72 -3.25 -8.20 2.18
CA GLY A 72 -3.82 -6.88 1.90
C GLY A 72 -4.88 -6.46 2.92
N PRO A 73 -4.58 -6.33 4.22
CA PRO A 73 -5.55 -5.83 5.19
C PRO A 73 -5.89 -4.36 4.87
N ILE A 74 -7.18 -4.06 4.84
CA ILE A 74 -7.74 -2.73 4.54
C ILE A 74 -8.72 -2.35 5.65
N GLY A 75 -8.67 -1.10 6.10
CA GLY A 75 -9.65 -0.53 7.03
C GLY A 75 -9.03 0.10 8.28
N PRO A 76 -9.73 0.12 9.43
CA PRO A 76 -11.01 -0.54 9.70
C PRO A 76 -12.23 0.15 9.06
N PHE A 77 -12.06 1.35 8.51
CA PHE A 77 -13.12 2.10 7.83
C PHE A 77 -12.57 2.90 6.65
N ILE A 78 -13.46 3.25 5.74
CA ILE A 78 -13.19 4.24 4.69
C ILE A 78 -13.67 5.59 5.22
N VAL A 79 -12.80 6.59 5.21
CA VAL A 79 -13.13 7.97 5.55
C VAL A 79 -13.56 8.70 4.28
N PRO A 80 -14.84 9.10 4.13
CA PRO A 80 -15.27 9.94 3.01
C PRO A 80 -14.41 11.19 2.89
N LYS A 81 -14.09 11.61 1.66
CA LYS A 81 -13.12 12.70 1.42
C LYS A 81 -13.52 14.01 2.09
N GLU A 82 -14.81 14.26 2.27
CA GLU A 82 -15.35 15.47 2.88
C GLU A 82 -14.93 15.61 4.36
N PHE A 83 -14.59 14.51 5.03
CA PHE A 83 -14.09 14.50 6.41
C PHE A 83 -12.56 14.56 6.50
N MET A 84 -11.86 14.62 5.38
CA MET A 84 -10.39 14.71 5.31
C MET A 84 -9.98 15.79 4.30
N PRO A 85 -10.13 17.08 4.66
CA PRO A 85 -9.92 18.19 3.73
C PRO A 85 -8.45 18.38 3.30
N ASP A 86 -7.49 17.86 4.07
CA ASP A 86 -6.07 17.88 3.76
C ASP A 86 -5.48 16.46 3.75
N PRO A 87 -5.76 15.67 2.70
CA PRO A 87 -5.33 14.27 2.60
C PRO A 87 -3.83 14.13 2.31
N MET A 88 -3.13 15.23 2.05
CA MET A 88 -1.68 15.27 1.92
C MET A 88 -0.98 15.63 3.23
N ASN A 89 -1.69 15.70 4.35
CA ASN A 89 -1.09 15.92 5.67
C ASN A 89 -1.57 14.89 6.72
N ILE A 90 -1.45 13.61 6.38
CA ILE A 90 -1.90 12.49 7.21
C ILE A 90 -0.68 11.71 7.70
N ARG A 91 -0.50 11.65 9.02
CA ARG A 91 0.48 10.77 9.64
C ARG A 91 0.01 9.32 9.56
N HIS A 92 0.90 8.42 9.17
CA HIS A 92 0.69 6.98 9.16
C HIS A 92 1.96 6.29 9.66
N TYR A 93 1.79 5.21 10.40
CA TYR A 93 2.89 4.52 11.06
C TYR A 93 2.54 3.05 11.27
N PHE A 94 3.57 2.22 11.42
CA PHE A 94 3.44 0.81 11.75
C PHE A 94 4.28 0.46 12.96
N THR A 95 3.72 -0.36 13.83
CA THR A 95 4.41 -0.93 14.99
C THR A 95 4.42 -2.44 14.92
N LEU A 96 5.55 -3.05 15.25
CA LEU A 96 5.68 -4.49 15.46
C LEU A 96 5.97 -4.72 16.94
N ASN A 97 5.09 -5.45 17.64
CA ASN A 97 5.22 -5.70 19.08
C ASN A 97 5.44 -4.43 19.92
N GLY A 98 4.77 -3.32 19.57
CA GLY A 98 4.87 -2.04 20.26
C GLY A 98 6.07 -1.18 19.86
N GLU A 99 6.98 -1.66 19.01
CA GLU A 99 8.09 -0.88 18.48
C GLU A 99 7.74 -0.27 17.12
N VAL A 100 7.91 1.05 16.97
CA VAL A 100 7.69 1.76 15.71
C VAL A 100 8.69 1.30 14.66
N LYS A 101 8.19 0.79 13.53
CA LYS A 101 9.02 0.37 12.39
C LYS A 101 8.92 1.32 11.20
N GLN A 102 7.78 1.97 11.01
CA GLN A 102 7.59 3.04 10.03
C GLN A 102 6.82 4.18 10.70
N ASP A 103 7.15 5.42 10.38
CA ASP A 103 6.44 6.62 10.83
C ASP A 103 6.67 7.75 9.82
N SER A 104 5.61 8.15 9.13
CA SER A 104 5.70 9.13 8.06
C SER A 104 4.43 9.96 7.94
N ASN A 105 4.42 10.85 6.96
CA ASN A 105 3.29 11.69 6.60
C ASN A 105 3.12 11.70 5.08
N THR A 106 1.88 11.68 4.59
CA THR A 106 1.54 11.71 3.16
C THR A 106 2.17 12.91 2.43
N GLY A 107 2.49 14.00 3.13
CA GLY A 107 3.16 15.17 2.55
C GLY A 107 4.60 14.90 2.10
N ARG A 108 5.15 13.72 2.41
CA ARG A 108 6.48 13.25 1.97
C ARG A 108 6.42 12.37 0.72
N MET A 109 5.23 12.10 0.18
CA MET A 109 5.10 11.27 -1.02
C MET A 109 5.81 11.96 -2.21
N GLU A 110 6.61 11.22 -2.96
CA GLU A 110 7.29 11.73 -4.17
C GLU A 110 6.29 12.10 -5.27
N TYR A 111 5.25 11.28 -5.42
CA TYR A 111 4.09 11.56 -6.26
C TYR A 111 2.85 11.63 -5.38
N ASN A 112 2.12 12.74 -5.42
CA ASN A 112 0.94 12.91 -4.58
C ASN A 112 -0.22 12.02 -5.04
N LEU A 113 -1.26 11.91 -4.20
CA LEU A 113 -2.40 11.02 -4.48
C LEU A 113 -3.17 11.39 -5.77
N TRP A 114 -3.17 12.66 -6.17
CA TRP A 114 -3.85 13.11 -7.40
C TRP A 114 -3.07 12.71 -8.65
N GLU A 115 -1.75 12.78 -8.60
CA GLU A 115 -0.84 12.29 -9.62
C GLU A 115 -0.96 10.78 -9.78
N MET A 116 -1.02 10.04 -8.66
CA MET A 116 -1.19 8.59 -8.65
C MET A 116 -2.52 8.16 -9.29
N LEU A 117 -3.65 8.79 -8.94
CA LEU A 117 -4.94 8.51 -9.57
C LEU A 117 -4.93 8.84 -11.07
N SER A 118 -4.40 10.01 -11.43
CA SER A 118 -4.25 10.41 -12.83
C SER A 118 -3.43 9.37 -13.61
N TYR A 119 -2.27 8.97 -13.10
CA TYR A 119 -1.40 7.97 -13.70
C TYR A 119 -2.09 6.61 -13.85
N ALA A 120 -2.71 6.10 -12.78
CA ALA A 120 -3.44 4.83 -12.82
C ALA A 120 -4.55 4.84 -13.87
N SER A 121 -5.32 5.94 -13.95
CA SER A 121 -6.42 6.09 -14.92
C SER A 121 -5.96 6.17 -16.38
N ASN A 122 -4.70 6.55 -16.64
CA ASN A 122 -4.14 6.53 -18.00
C ASN A 122 -3.80 5.10 -18.44
N ASN A 123 -3.39 4.25 -17.50
CA ASN A 123 -3.08 2.84 -17.76
C ASN A 123 -4.36 1.98 -17.90
N LEU A 124 -5.28 2.07 -16.94
CA LEU A 124 -6.52 1.28 -16.94
C LEU A 124 -7.75 2.13 -16.58
N THR A 125 -8.94 1.63 -16.92
CA THR A 125 -10.19 2.26 -16.46
C THR A 125 -10.39 1.89 -14.99
N LEU A 126 -10.36 2.87 -14.10
CA LEU A 126 -10.70 2.68 -12.69
C LEU A 126 -12.22 2.72 -12.52
N ARG A 127 -12.75 1.90 -11.62
CA ARG A 127 -14.17 1.76 -11.31
C ARG A 127 -14.46 2.20 -9.88
N PRO A 128 -15.70 2.65 -9.58
CA PRO A 128 -16.11 2.87 -8.20
C PRO A 128 -15.87 1.61 -7.36
N GLY A 129 -15.21 1.76 -6.23
CA GLY A 129 -14.78 0.66 -5.36
C GLY A 129 -13.35 0.19 -5.59
N ASP A 130 -12.69 0.56 -6.69
CA ASP A 130 -11.26 0.30 -6.86
C ASP A 130 -10.45 1.02 -5.79
N LEU A 131 -9.39 0.37 -5.33
CA LEU A 131 -8.47 0.89 -4.33
C LEU A 131 -7.09 1.11 -4.96
N ILE A 132 -6.53 2.30 -4.75
CA ILE A 132 -5.18 2.65 -5.16
C ILE A 132 -4.32 2.69 -3.90
N ALA A 133 -3.45 1.68 -3.77
CA ALA A 133 -2.35 1.65 -2.82
C ALA A 133 -1.30 2.70 -3.24
N LEU A 134 -0.96 3.64 -2.36
CA LEU A 134 -0.17 4.83 -2.73
C LEU A 134 1.33 4.68 -2.45
N GLY A 135 1.76 3.52 -1.97
CA GLY A 135 3.15 3.26 -1.63
C GLY A 135 3.44 3.41 -0.14
N SER A 136 4.52 2.76 0.25
CA SER A 136 5.01 2.66 1.62
C SER A 136 6.13 3.67 1.88
N PRO A 137 6.19 4.30 3.07
CA PRO A 137 7.32 5.13 3.44
C PRO A 137 8.58 4.28 3.71
N SER A 138 9.74 4.94 3.82
CA SER A 138 10.98 4.30 4.28
C SER A 138 10.79 3.55 5.60
N GLY A 139 11.61 2.52 5.82
CA GLY A 139 11.59 1.72 7.05
C GLY A 139 10.94 0.35 6.89
N THR A 140 10.74 -0.09 5.64
CA THR A 140 10.50 -1.50 5.32
C THR A 140 11.65 -2.36 5.83
N ASN A 141 11.43 -3.66 5.99
CA ASN A 141 12.45 -4.52 6.59
C ASN A 141 13.68 -4.68 5.70
N ILE A 142 13.53 -4.66 4.38
CA ILE A 142 14.63 -4.81 3.43
C ILE A 142 15.62 -3.64 3.44
N GLU A 143 15.21 -2.47 3.92
CA GLU A 143 16.05 -1.27 4.03
C GLU A 143 16.92 -1.29 5.30
N ARG A 144 16.77 -2.28 6.17
CA ARG A 144 17.44 -2.34 7.47
C ARG A 144 18.74 -3.12 7.39
N ASP A 145 19.78 -2.62 8.07
CA ASP A 145 21.06 -3.34 8.21
C ASP A 145 20.90 -4.69 8.91
N ASN A 146 19.96 -4.79 9.85
CA ASN A 146 19.61 -6.01 10.57
C ASN A 146 18.12 -6.33 10.37
N PRO A 147 17.75 -7.06 9.30
CA PRO A 147 16.35 -7.35 8.99
C PRO A 147 15.69 -8.21 10.08
N VAL A 148 14.47 -7.82 10.47
CA VAL A 148 13.56 -8.56 11.34
C VAL A 148 12.26 -8.86 10.59
N TRP A 149 11.92 -10.13 10.47
CA TRP A 149 10.74 -10.58 9.73
C TRP A 149 9.55 -10.79 10.67
N ILE A 150 8.34 -10.58 10.17
CA ILE A 150 7.11 -10.87 10.92
C ILE A 150 7.01 -12.38 11.14
N LYS A 151 6.73 -12.78 12.38
CA LYS A 151 6.62 -14.17 12.82
C LYS A 151 5.21 -14.50 13.30
N PRO A 152 4.85 -15.80 13.37
CA PRO A 152 3.62 -16.20 14.02
C PRO A 152 3.56 -15.71 15.47
N GLY A 153 2.52 -14.94 15.80
CA GLY A 153 2.29 -14.41 17.14
C GLY A 153 2.70 -12.94 17.35
N ASP A 154 3.36 -12.34 16.37
CA ASP A 154 3.56 -10.87 16.31
C ASP A 154 2.25 -10.10 16.02
#